data_AF-A0A3D5VJN7-F1
#
_entry.id   AF-A0A3D5VJN7-F1
#
_cell.length_a   1.000
_cell.length_b   1.000
_cell.length_c   1.000
_cell.angle_alpha   90.00
_cell.angle_beta   90.00
_cell.angle_gamma   90.00
#
_symmetry.space_group_name_H-M   'P 1'
#
loop_
_entity.id
_entity.type
_entity.pdbx_description
1 polymer ?
#
loop_
_entity_poly.entity_id
_entity_poly.type
_entity_poly.pdbx_seq_one_letter_code
_entity_poly.pdbx_strand_id
1 'polypeptide(L)'
;PGPLAVAGAMGINIAWFLVYGIFVSLIASLVAGVLYGGILGRKKEYVNDFANDFDDIDESVQDTAGMPSGGLGVFLIFLPIIIILLGTILTQVLEGGTFLYNLFAFLGDKNIALLIGAVVAYLALRPHIKESFEDIITDAAQQAGPIFLITGAGGAFGAIINATGIGAALQETLINWTTAGAAIILLIVAWAISQILRAAQGSTTVALVTTSAIFAPILSGMSAVSPVLVGLAICAGGIGISLPNDSGFWVVNRFSKFSLKQTIQSWTIGGTISGLTALAILIILSLFTGVLPGLL
;
A
#
# COMPACT_ATOMS: atom_id res chain seq x y z
N PRO A 1 -2.79 -5.29 -2.48
CA PRO A 1 -3.91 -4.60 -3.17
C PRO A 1 -4.11 -3.14 -2.71
N GLY A 2 -4.12 -2.85 -1.39
CA GLY A 2 -4.41 -1.52 -0.84
C GLY A 2 -3.63 -0.35 -1.44
N PRO A 3 -2.28 -0.33 -1.40
CA PRO A 3 -1.49 0.79 -1.92
C PRO A 3 -1.71 1.08 -3.42
N LEU A 4 -1.92 0.04 -4.24
CA LEU A 4 -2.25 0.21 -5.66
C LEU A 4 -3.66 0.77 -5.87
N ALA A 5 -4.61 0.43 -5.00
CA ALA A 5 -5.95 1.01 -5.02
C ALA A 5 -5.93 2.51 -4.67
N VAL A 6 -5.07 2.92 -3.71
CA VAL A 6 -4.82 4.34 -3.40
C VAL A 6 -4.27 5.07 -4.62
N ALA A 7 -3.23 4.53 -5.25
CA ALA A 7 -2.69 5.09 -6.50
C ALA A 7 -3.72 5.11 -7.64
N GLY A 8 -4.59 4.10 -7.66
CA GLY A 8 -5.84 4.02 -8.42
C GLY A 8 -6.71 5.27 -8.28
N ALA A 9 -7.27 5.42 -7.09
CA ALA A 9 -8.27 6.43 -6.74
C ALA A 9 -7.76 7.86 -6.85
N MET A 10 -6.48 8.08 -6.59
CA MET A 10 -5.87 9.42 -6.57
C MET A 10 -5.19 9.80 -7.88
N GLY A 11 -5.27 8.97 -8.92
CA GLY A 11 -4.64 9.26 -10.22
C GLY A 11 -3.11 9.36 -10.17
N ILE A 12 -2.47 8.68 -9.20
CA ILE A 12 -1.04 8.80 -8.96
C ILE A 12 -0.25 8.01 -10.00
N ASN A 13 0.87 8.59 -10.46
CA ASN A 13 1.86 7.86 -11.24
C ASN A 13 2.48 6.73 -10.40
N ILE A 14 2.21 5.48 -10.78
CA ILE A 14 2.63 4.31 -10.00
C ILE A 14 4.15 4.15 -9.94
N ALA A 15 4.88 4.54 -10.97
CA ALA A 15 6.34 4.41 -10.96
C ALA A 15 6.94 5.26 -9.83
N TRP A 16 6.58 6.54 -9.75
CA TRP A 16 7.02 7.41 -8.65
C TRP A 16 6.50 6.94 -7.31
N PHE A 17 5.24 6.50 -7.25
CA PHE A 17 4.66 5.93 -6.04
C PHE A 17 5.44 4.73 -5.50
N LEU A 18 5.90 3.83 -6.39
CA LEU A 18 6.73 2.69 -6.04
C LEU A 18 8.13 3.11 -5.62
N VAL A 19 8.78 4.03 -6.37
CA VAL A 19 10.14 4.49 -6.04
C VAL A 19 10.19 5.13 -4.65
N TYR A 20 9.31 6.11 -4.39
CA TYR A 20 9.24 6.75 -3.08
C TYR A 20 8.71 5.79 -2.01
N GLY A 21 7.79 4.90 -2.36
CA GLY A 21 7.29 3.86 -1.46
C GLY A 21 8.38 2.91 -0.98
N ILE A 22 9.26 2.44 -1.88
CA ILE A 22 10.42 1.59 -1.54
C ILE A 22 11.37 2.36 -0.63
N PHE A 23 11.70 3.61 -0.98
CA PHE A 23 12.61 4.43 -0.16
C PHE A 23 12.07 4.64 1.26
N VAL A 24 10.81 5.06 1.39
CA VAL A 24 10.17 5.32 2.69
C VAL A 24 10.00 4.02 3.49
N SER A 25 9.53 2.95 2.85
CA SER A 25 9.29 1.66 3.52
C SER A 25 10.58 1.00 3.98
N LEU A 26 11.68 1.14 3.23
CA LEU A 26 12.99 0.65 3.63
C LEU A 26 13.41 1.29 4.96
N ILE A 27 13.39 2.61 5.06
CA ILE A 27 13.79 3.31 6.29
C ILE A 27 12.82 2.98 7.43
N ALA A 28 11.51 2.98 7.18
CA ALA A 28 10.52 2.61 8.18
C ALA A 28 10.73 1.18 8.70
N SER A 29 11.07 0.23 7.82
CA SER A 29 11.36 -1.16 8.18
C SER A 29 12.67 -1.31 8.99
N LEU A 30 13.69 -0.49 8.71
CA LEU A 30 14.92 -0.47 9.50
C LEU A 30 14.66 0.03 10.92
N VAL A 31 13.85 1.09 11.08
CA VAL A 31 13.54 1.64 12.40
C VAL A 31 12.60 0.71 13.19
N ALA A 32 11.48 0.31 12.62
CA ALA A 32 10.50 -0.51 13.33
C ALA A 32 10.88 -1.99 13.42
N GLY A 33 11.45 -2.55 12.35
CA GLY A 33 11.85 -3.95 12.29
C GLY A 33 13.17 -4.19 13.00
N VAL A 34 14.25 -3.53 12.56
CA VAL A 34 15.60 -3.83 13.06
C VAL A 34 15.88 -3.15 14.40
N LEU A 35 15.66 -1.84 14.53
CA LEU A 35 15.98 -1.14 15.77
C LEU A 35 14.99 -1.49 16.88
N TYR A 36 13.69 -1.28 16.67
CA TYR A 36 12.69 -1.59 17.68
C TYR A 36 12.57 -3.10 17.96
N GLY A 37 12.59 -3.93 16.92
CA GLY A 37 12.63 -5.39 17.08
C GLY A 37 13.89 -5.87 17.82
N GLY A 38 15.06 -5.29 17.53
CA GLY A 38 16.31 -5.60 18.25
C GLY A 38 16.27 -5.20 19.73
N ILE A 39 15.60 -4.09 20.07
CA ILE A 39 15.38 -3.69 21.47
C ILE A 39 14.41 -4.66 22.16
N LEU A 40 13.35 -5.08 21.47
CA LEU A 40 12.35 -6.00 22.01
C LEU A 40 12.95 -7.40 22.24
N GLY A 41 13.72 -7.91 21.29
CA GLY A 41 14.37 -9.23 21.34
C GLY A 41 15.47 -9.35 22.41
N ARG A 42 16.03 -8.24 22.90
CA ARG A 42 16.99 -8.25 24.04
C ARG A 42 16.32 -8.48 25.40
N LYS A 43 14.99 -8.41 25.50
CA LYS A 43 14.27 -8.61 26.77
C LYS A 43 14.12 -10.10 27.06
N LYS A 44 14.41 -10.51 28.30
CA LYS A 44 14.35 -11.92 28.76
C LYS A 44 13.01 -12.63 28.47
N GLU A 45 11.90 -11.89 28.43
CA GLU A 45 10.54 -12.38 28.12
C GLU A 45 10.41 -12.90 26.67
N TYR A 46 11.39 -12.62 25.82
CA TYR A 46 11.39 -12.92 24.39
C TYR A 46 12.56 -13.82 23.94
N VAL A 47 13.61 -13.93 24.75
CA VAL A 47 14.86 -14.66 24.42
C VAL A 47 14.64 -16.15 24.14
N ASN A 48 13.59 -16.76 24.70
CA ASN A 48 13.28 -18.19 24.53
C ASN A 48 12.12 -18.48 23.55
N ASP A 49 11.32 -17.48 23.16
CA ASP A 49 10.18 -17.65 22.22
C ASP A 49 10.63 -17.55 20.75
N PHE A 50 11.68 -16.76 20.47
CA PHE A 50 12.05 -16.42 19.08
C PHE A 50 12.89 -17.49 18.36
N ALA A 51 13.58 -18.37 19.09
CA ALA A 51 14.63 -19.22 18.53
C ALA A 51 14.34 -20.73 18.57
N ASN A 52 13.53 -21.22 19.51
CA ASN A 52 13.37 -22.66 19.75
C ASN A 52 12.07 -23.27 19.21
N ASP A 53 11.13 -22.47 18.72
CA ASP A 53 9.80 -22.96 18.30
C ASP A 53 9.62 -23.02 16.77
N PHE A 54 10.63 -22.56 16.02
CA PHE A 54 10.79 -22.82 14.58
C PHE A 54 11.50 -24.17 14.31
N ASP A 55 12.19 -24.72 15.32
CA ASP A 55 12.76 -26.07 15.27
C ASP A 55 11.67 -27.16 15.39
N ASP A 56 10.49 -26.80 15.91
CA ASP A 56 9.28 -27.64 15.98
C ASP A 56 8.34 -27.44 14.76
N ILE A 57 8.81 -26.77 13.70
CA ILE A 57 8.19 -27.00 12.40
C ILE A 57 8.61 -28.40 12.01
N ASP A 58 7.74 -29.37 12.33
CA ASP A 58 7.73 -30.67 11.68
C ASP A 58 8.02 -30.39 10.20
N GLU A 59 9.20 -30.78 9.74
CA GLU A 59 9.49 -31.07 8.33
C GLU A 59 8.62 -32.27 7.92
N SER A 60 7.30 -32.18 8.13
CA SER A 60 6.37 -32.70 7.17
C SER A 60 6.73 -31.98 5.89
N VAL A 61 7.61 -32.63 5.12
CA VAL A 61 7.81 -32.41 3.71
C VAL A 61 6.40 -32.43 3.13
N GLN A 62 5.75 -31.25 3.09
CA GLN A 62 4.53 -31.09 2.34
C GLN A 62 4.92 -31.52 0.94
N ASP A 63 4.22 -32.53 0.45
CA ASP A 63 4.47 -33.17 -0.82
C ASP A 63 4.57 -32.08 -1.90
N THR A 64 5.80 -31.66 -2.24
CA THR A 64 6.05 -30.58 -3.20
C THR A 64 5.71 -31.01 -4.62
N ALA A 65 5.36 -32.30 -4.78
CA ALA A 65 4.86 -32.90 -6.00
C ALA A 65 3.50 -32.27 -6.38
N GLY A 66 3.57 -31.17 -7.13
CA GLY A 66 2.40 -30.48 -7.68
C GLY A 66 2.31 -28.98 -7.36
N MET A 67 3.31 -28.40 -6.67
CA MET A 67 3.37 -26.95 -6.45
C MET A 67 4.14 -26.24 -7.57
N PRO A 68 3.72 -25.03 -7.99
CA PRO A 68 4.47 -24.23 -8.95
C PRO A 68 5.84 -23.86 -8.38
N SER A 69 6.86 -23.78 -9.24
CA SER A 69 8.21 -23.40 -8.80
C SER A 69 8.20 -22.01 -8.13
N GLY A 70 8.99 -21.84 -7.05
CA GLY A 70 9.11 -20.54 -6.37
C GLY A 70 9.56 -19.41 -7.32
N GLY A 71 10.41 -19.73 -8.30
CA GLY A 71 10.81 -18.80 -9.36
C GLY A 71 9.65 -18.32 -10.23
N LEU A 72 8.67 -19.19 -10.52
CA LEU A 72 7.45 -18.80 -11.22
C LEU A 72 6.61 -17.84 -10.39
N GLY A 73 6.47 -18.10 -9.08
CA GLY A 73 5.77 -17.18 -8.17
C GLY A 73 6.39 -15.79 -8.14
N VAL A 74 7.72 -15.72 -7.99
CA VAL A 74 8.47 -14.46 -8.04
C VAL A 74 8.26 -13.76 -9.38
N PHE A 75 8.40 -14.47 -10.50
CA PHE A 75 8.19 -13.90 -11.83
C PHE A 75 6.78 -13.30 -11.99
N LEU A 76 5.73 -14.01 -11.57
CA LEU A 76 4.34 -13.55 -11.71
C LEU A 76 4.06 -12.29 -10.87
N ILE A 77 4.68 -12.14 -9.71
CA ILE A 77 4.58 -10.93 -8.87
C ILE A 77 5.27 -9.74 -9.55
N PHE A 78 6.47 -9.96 -10.10
CA PHE A 78 7.26 -8.89 -10.72
C PHE A 78 6.80 -8.53 -12.13
N LEU A 79 6.17 -9.44 -12.87
CA LEU A 79 5.76 -9.24 -14.25
C LEU A 79 4.97 -7.93 -14.48
N PRO A 80 3.83 -7.68 -13.81
CA PRO A 80 3.08 -6.44 -14.01
C PRO A 80 3.90 -5.19 -13.63
N ILE A 81 4.75 -5.29 -12.60
CA ILE A 81 5.62 -4.20 -12.16
C ILE A 81 6.64 -3.85 -13.25
N ILE A 82 7.28 -4.86 -13.83
CA ILE A 82 8.25 -4.69 -14.91
C ILE A 82 7.60 -4.04 -16.12
N ILE A 83 6.39 -4.48 -16.51
CA ILE A 83 5.65 -3.89 -17.63
C ILE A 83 5.37 -2.40 -17.39
N ILE A 84 4.89 -2.03 -16.20
CA ILE A 84 4.62 -0.63 -15.83
C ILE A 84 5.91 0.21 -15.88
N LEU A 85 7.00 -0.30 -15.30
CA LEU A 85 8.28 0.40 -15.28
C LEU A 85 8.85 0.59 -16.68
N LEU A 86 8.82 -0.45 -17.51
CA LEU A 86 9.28 -0.38 -18.90
C LEU A 86 8.43 0.61 -19.72
N GLY A 87 7.10 0.53 -19.61
CA GLY A 87 6.22 1.47 -20.30
C GLY A 87 6.49 2.93 -19.89
N THR A 88 6.70 3.16 -18.59
CA THR A 88 7.04 4.50 -18.08
C THR A 88 8.39 4.99 -18.58
N ILE A 89 9.44 4.16 -18.53
CA ILE A 89 10.78 4.57 -18.97
C ILE A 89 10.80 4.82 -20.49
N LEU A 90 10.20 3.94 -21.27
CA LEU A 90 10.22 4.03 -22.73
C LEU A 90 9.41 5.22 -23.24
N THR A 91 8.26 5.54 -22.62
CA THR A 91 7.49 6.73 -22.99
C THR A 91 8.19 8.06 -22.67
N GLN A 92 9.22 8.06 -21.82
CA GLN A 92 10.05 9.25 -21.56
C GLN A 92 11.16 9.44 -22.58
N VAL A 93 11.61 8.36 -23.24
CA VAL A 93 12.70 8.40 -24.22
C VAL A 93 12.18 8.44 -25.66
N LEU A 94 11.00 7.86 -25.91
CA LEU A 94 10.37 7.83 -27.21
C LEU A 94 9.63 9.13 -27.51
N GLU A 95 9.71 9.58 -28.76
CA GLU A 95 8.94 10.74 -29.24
C GLU A 95 7.43 10.44 -29.20
N GLY A 96 6.69 11.39 -28.64
CA GLY A 96 5.23 11.32 -28.52
C GLY A 96 4.55 11.17 -29.89
N GLY A 97 3.52 10.33 -29.94
CA GLY A 97 2.73 10.09 -31.15
C GLY A 97 3.27 9.01 -32.08
N THR A 98 4.47 8.47 -31.82
CA THR A 98 4.96 7.29 -32.55
C THR A 98 4.19 6.02 -32.16
N PHE A 99 4.14 5.02 -33.05
CA PHE A 99 3.50 3.73 -32.76
C PHE A 99 4.11 3.06 -31.52
N LEU A 100 5.44 3.11 -31.39
CA LEU A 100 6.15 2.55 -30.23
C LEU A 100 5.78 3.28 -28.94
N TYR A 101 5.68 4.62 -28.96
CA TYR A 101 5.21 5.38 -27.80
C TYR A 101 3.81 4.92 -27.37
N ASN A 102 2.85 4.83 -28.30
CA ASN A 102 1.48 4.44 -27.99
C ASN A 102 1.40 2.99 -27.49
N LEU A 103 2.20 2.08 -28.04
CA LEU A 103 2.27 0.69 -27.60
C LEU A 103 2.79 0.59 -26.16
N PHE A 104 3.88 1.26 -25.83
CA PHE A 104 4.46 1.23 -24.49
C PHE A 104 3.64 2.03 -23.48
N ALA A 105 2.96 3.09 -23.90
CA ALA A 105 1.98 3.80 -23.06
C ALA A 105 0.78 2.90 -22.73
N PHE A 106 0.27 2.15 -23.72
CA PHE A 106 -0.84 1.21 -23.51
C PHE A 106 -0.43 0.04 -22.61
N LEU A 107 0.70 -0.61 -22.89
CA LEU A 107 1.20 -1.72 -22.07
C LEU A 107 1.58 -1.26 -20.66
N GLY A 108 2.17 -0.07 -20.54
CA GLY A 108 2.54 0.54 -19.26
C GLY A 108 1.36 1.03 -18.42
N ASP A 109 0.15 1.11 -18.99
CA ASP A 109 -1.05 1.40 -18.21
C ASP A 109 -1.25 0.33 -17.13
N LYS A 110 -1.50 0.78 -15.91
CA LYS A 110 -1.59 -0.09 -14.75
C LYS A 110 -2.69 -1.14 -14.86
N ASN A 111 -3.83 -0.79 -15.47
CA ASN A 111 -4.96 -1.70 -15.57
C ASN A 111 -4.64 -2.78 -16.62
N ILE A 112 -4.02 -2.38 -17.74
CA ILE A 112 -3.57 -3.29 -18.79
C ILE A 112 -2.46 -4.21 -18.25
N ALA A 113 -1.44 -3.67 -17.59
CA ALA A 113 -0.35 -4.45 -17.02
C ALA A 113 -0.83 -5.45 -15.96
N LEU A 114 -1.74 -5.05 -15.06
CA LEU A 114 -2.35 -5.94 -14.08
C LEU A 114 -3.22 -7.01 -14.74
N LEU A 115 -3.98 -6.67 -15.79
CA LEU A 115 -4.77 -7.63 -16.57
C LEU A 115 -3.88 -8.68 -17.24
N ILE A 116 -2.79 -8.24 -17.89
CA ILE A 116 -1.80 -9.14 -18.49
C ILE A 116 -1.21 -10.03 -17.40
N GLY A 117 -0.80 -9.46 -16.26
CA GLY A 117 -0.29 -10.21 -15.13
C GLY A 117 -1.27 -11.28 -14.64
N ALA A 118 -2.55 -10.95 -14.51
CA ALA A 118 -3.60 -11.89 -14.11
C ALA A 118 -3.82 -13.02 -15.12
N VAL A 119 -3.86 -12.71 -16.42
CA VAL A 119 -4.01 -13.71 -17.48
C VAL A 119 -2.80 -14.65 -17.52
N VAL A 120 -1.58 -14.09 -17.47
CA VAL A 120 -0.34 -14.89 -17.46
C VAL A 120 -0.27 -15.75 -16.21
N ALA A 121 -0.64 -15.21 -15.04
CA ALA A 121 -0.70 -15.98 -13.80
C ALA A 121 -1.69 -17.15 -13.90
N TYR A 122 -2.91 -16.91 -14.41
CA TYR A 122 -3.89 -17.97 -14.60
C TYR A 122 -3.36 -19.06 -15.54
N LEU A 123 -2.82 -18.70 -16.71
CA LEU A 123 -2.30 -19.67 -17.68
C LEU A 123 -1.11 -20.47 -17.14
N ALA A 124 -0.18 -19.80 -16.45
CA ALA A 124 1.01 -20.43 -15.90
C ALA A 124 0.70 -21.33 -14.69
N LEU A 125 -0.27 -20.95 -13.86
CA LEU A 125 -0.68 -21.70 -12.68
C LEU A 125 -1.78 -22.73 -12.97
N ARG A 126 -2.45 -22.66 -14.12
CA ARG A 126 -3.54 -23.59 -14.49
C ARG A 126 -3.20 -25.08 -14.27
N PRO A 127 -1.99 -25.58 -14.60
CA PRO A 127 -1.65 -26.98 -14.37
C PRO A 127 -1.61 -27.38 -12.88
N HIS A 128 -1.47 -26.41 -11.99
CA HIS A 128 -1.33 -26.59 -10.54
C HIS A 128 -2.63 -26.27 -9.79
N ILE A 129 -3.62 -25.66 -10.44
CA ILE A 129 -4.92 -25.30 -9.85
C ILE A 129 -5.96 -26.39 -10.18
N LYS A 130 -6.55 -26.98 -9.13
CA LYS A 130 -7.59 -28.01 -9.25
C LYS A 130 -9.00 -27.44 -9.36
N GLU A 131 -9.22 -26.22 -8.88
CA GLU A 131 -10.50 -25.53 -8.91
C GLU A 131 -10.95 -25.21 -10.34
N SER A 132 -12.26 -25.08 -10.54
CA SER A 132 -12.80 -24.65 -11.82
C SER A 132 -12.53 -23.16 -12.05
N PHE A 133 -12.58 -22.71 -13.30
CA PHE A 133 -12.48 -21.28 -13.60
C PHE A 133 -13.60 -20.47 -12.93
N GLU A 134 -14.80 -21.04 -12.83
CA GLU A 134 -15.96 -20.40 -12.20
C GLU A 134 -15.73 -20.18 -10.70
N ASP A 135 -15.19 -21.19 -10.00
CA ASP A 135 -14.86 -21.08 -8.57
C ASP A 135 -13.80 -20.00 -8.33
N ILE A 136 -12.72 -20.01 -9.13
CA ILE A 136 -11.63 -19.03 -9.04
C ILE A 136 -12.16 -17.60 -9.22
N ILE A 137 -13.01 -17.39 -10.23
CA ILE A 137 -13.61 -16.07 -10.49
C ILE A 137 -14.59 -15.68 -9.38
N THR A 138 -15.37 -16.62 -8.85
CA THR A 138 -16.30 -16.38 -7.74
C THR A 138 -15.56 -15.96 -6.48
N ASP A 139 -14.49 -16.66 -6.12
CA ASP A 139 -13.66 -16.33 -4.96
C ASP A 139 -12.95 -14.99 -5.15
N ALA A 140 -12.42 -14.73 -6.35
CA ALA A 140 -11.83 -13.43 -6.68
C ALA A 140 -12.85 -12.29 -6.55
N ALA A 141 -14.09 -12.50 -7.02
CA ALA A 141 -15.17 -11.52 -6.91
C ALA A 141 -15.61 -11.30 -5.46
N GLN A 142 -15.68 -12.35 -4.63
CA GLN A 142 -15.98 -12.21 -3.20
C GLN A 142 -14.89 -11.42 -2.46
N GLN A 143 -13.62 -11.62 -2.80
CA GLN A 143 -12.51 -10.88 -2.20
C GLN A 143 -12.45 -9.43 -2.70
N ALA A 144 -12.71 -9.18 -3.99
CA ALA A 144 -12.66 -7.85 -4.59
C ALA A 144 -13.92 -7.01 -4.34
N GLY A 145 -15.09 -7.65 -4.17
CA GLY A 145 -16.40 -7.01 -4.03
C GLY A 145 -16.47 -5.95 -2.94
N PRO A 146 -16.04 -6.23 -1.68
CA PRO A 146 -15.99 -5.23 -0.62
C PRO A 146 -15.12 -4.03 -0.98
N ILE A 147 -13.98 -4.26 -1.65
CA ILE A 147 -13.08 -3.18 -2.10
C ILE A 147 -13.79 -2.30 -3.12
N PHE A 148 -14.49 -2.90 -4.09
CA PHE A 148 -15.28 -2.16 -5.08
C PHE A 148 -16.38 -1.33 -4.43
N LEU A 149 -17.16 -1.92 -3.50
CA LEU A 149 -18.26 -1.22 -2.81
C LEU A 149 -17.75 -0.05 -1.98
N ILE A 150 -16.65 -0.24 -1.24
CA ILE A 150 -16.05 0.81 -0.42
C ILE A 150 -15.43 1.91 -1.29
N THR A 151 -14.78 1.55 -2.39
CA THR A 151 -14.23 2.54 -3.35
C THR A 151 -15.37 3.37 -3.96
N GLY A 152 -16.47 2.72 -4.37
CA GLY A 152 -17.64 3.40 -4.95
C GLY A 152 -18.34 4.31 -3.95
N ALA A 153 -18.58 3.82 -2.73
CA ALA A 153 -19.15 4.62 -1.64
C ALA A 153 -18.24 5.79 -1.25
N GLY A 154 -16.93 5.55 -1.17
CA GLY A 154 -15.93 6.58 -0.94
C GLY A 154 -15.91 7.63 -2.06
N GLY A 155 -16.05 7.23 -3.32
CA GLY A 155 -16.13 8.15 -4.46
C GLY A 155 -17.39 9.02 -4.41
N ALA A 156 -18.55 8.45 -4.07
CA ALA A 156 -19.78 9.20 -3.87
C ALA A 156 -19.68 10.18 -2.68
N PHE A 157 -19.10 9.73 -1.56
CA PHE A 157 -18.82 10.59 -0.40
C PHE A 157 -17.84 11.72 -0.77
N GLY A 158 -16.78 11.41 -1.51
CA GLY A 158 -15.83 12.39 -2.04
C GLY A 158 -16.51 13.43 -2.94
N ALA A 159 -17.44 13.01 -3.80
CA ALA A 159 -18.24 13.93 -4.63
C ALA A 159 -19.12 14.85 -3.77
N ILE A 160 -19.72 14.34 -2.69
CA ILE A 160 -20.47 15.15 -1.71
C ILE A 160 -19.54 16.16 -1.03
N ILE A 161 -18.35 15.75 -0.55
CA ILE A 161 -17.35 16.67 0.06
C ILE A 161 -16.91 17.76 -0.91
N ASN A 162 -16.76 17.43 -2.20
CA ASN A 162 -16.44 18.42 -3.22
C ASN A 162 -17.62 19.38 -3.43
N ALA A 163 -18.84 18.86 -3.48
CA ALA A 163 -20.06 19.65 -3.65
C ALA A 163 -20.42 20.53 -2.45
N THR A 164 -20.04 20.16 -1.22
CA THR A 164 -20.26 20.99 -0.01
C THR A 164 -19.33 22.19 0.06
N GLY A 165 -18.33 22.30 -0.82
CA GLY A 165 -17.34 23.39 -0.82
C GLY A 165 -16.31 23.28 0.29
N ILE A 166 -16.28 22.18 1.07
CA ILE A 166 -15.27 21.96 2.12
C ILE A 166 -13.87 21.93 1.51
N GLY A 167 -13.70 21.34 0.33
CA GLY A 167 -12.43 21.36 -0.40
C GLY A 167 -11.96 22.78 -0.74
N ALA A 168 -12.87 23.64 -1.18
CA ALA A 168 -12.60 25.05 -1.45
C ALA A 168 -12.30 25.83 -0.17
N ALA A 169 -13.04 25.61 0.92
CA ALA A 169 -12.79 26.23 2.22
C ALA A 169 -11.43 25.81 2.82
N LEU A 170 -11.05 24.54 2.66
CA LEU A 170 -9.71 24.05 3.01
C LEU A 170 -8.65 24.71 2.15
N GLN A 171 -8.84 24.80 0.84
CA GLN A 171 -7.93 25.52 -0.06
C GLN A 171 -7.77 26.99 0.37
N GLU A 172 -8.86 27.74 0.57
CA GLU A 172 -8.82 29.14 1.04
C GLU A 172 -8.13 29.31 2.39
N THR A 173 -8.41 28.40 3.34
CA THR A 173 -7.74 28.42 4.65
C THR A 173 -6.25 28.14 4.51
N LEU A 174 -5.88 27.21 3.63
CA LEU A 174 -4.51 26.77 3.41
C LEU A 174 -3.69 27.68 2.48
N ILE A 175 -4.33 28.52 1.66
CA ILE A 175 -3.67 29.55 0.83
C ILE A 175 -2.94 30.58 1.70
N ASN A 176 -3.46 30.86 2.91
CA ASN A 176 -2.83 31.77 3.87
C ASN A 176 -1.67 31.13 4.64
N TRP A 177 -1.49 29.82 4.53
CA TRP A 177 -0.36 29.10 5.10
C TRP A 177 0.71 28.99 4.02
N THR A 178 1.99 28.97 4.41
CA THR A 178 3.03 28.66 3.43
C THR A 178 2.70 27.32 2.77
N THR A 179 2.96 27.20 1.47
CA THR A 179 2.71 26.00 0.67
C THR A 179 3.24 24.73 1.35
N ALA A 180 4.38 24.84 2.05
CA ALA A 180 4.97 23.77 2.85
C ALA A 180 4.12 23.41 4.09
N GLY A 181 3.61 24.39 4.83
CA GLY A 181 2.75 24.15 6.00
C GLY A 181 1.45 23.46 5.63
N ALA A 182 0.82 23.85 4.52
CA ALA A 182 -0.40 23.22 4.02
C ALA A 182 -0.19 21.76 3.61
N ALA A 183 0.90 21.46 2.90
CA ALA A 183 1.26 20.09 2.52
C ALA A 183 1.47 19.20 3.75
N ILE A 184 2.21 19.69 4.76
CA ILE A 184 2.48 18.93 6.00
C ILE A 184 1.19 18.58 6.74
N ILE A 185 0.27 19.55 6.90
CA ILE A 185 -1.01 19.32 7.56
C ILE A 185 -1.79 18.22 6.84
N LEU A 186 -1.87 18.27 5.50
CA LEU A 186 -2.59 17.25 4.74
C LEU A 186 -1.98 15.86 4.88
N LEU A 187 -0.65 15.74 4.90
CA LEU A 187 0.01 14.46 5.13
C LEU A 187 -0.36 13.89 6.51
N ILE A 188 -0.33 14.73 7.56
CA ILE A 188 -0.67 14.32 8.92
C ILE A 188 -2.14 13.91 9.02
N VAL A 189 -3.05 14.71 8.45
CA VAL A 189 -4.50 14.42 8.53
C VAL A 189 -4.84 13.17 7.71
N ALA A 190 -4.28 13.00 6.51
CA ALA A 190 -4.49 11.81 5.70
C ALA A 190 -3.97 10.54 6.38
N TRP A 191 -2.78 10.61 6.97
CA TRP A 191 -2.20 9.54 7.79
C TRP A 191 -3.08 9.22 9.00
N ALA A 192 -3.52 10.24 9.74
CA ALA A 192 -4.33 10.07 10.95
C ALA A 192 -5.70 9.48 10.64
N ILE A 193 -6.39 9.97 9.62
CA ILE A 193 -7.69 9.43 9.20
C ILE A 193 -7.54 7.97 8.78
N SER A 194 -6.54 7.64 7.96
CA SER A 194 -6.30 6.24 7.57
C SER A 194 -6.04 5.34 8.77
N GLN A 195 -5.33 5.83 9.78
CA GLN A 195 -5.01 5.08 10.97
C GLN A 195 -6.22 4.90 11.89
N ILE A 196 -7.03 5.95 12.09
CA ILE A 196 -8.28 5.90 12.86
C ILE A 196 -9.25 4.92 12.20
N LEU A 197 -9.40 5.01 10.87
CA LEU A 197 -10.23 4.06 10.14
C LEU A 197 -9.71 2.65 10.39
N ARG A 198 -8.44 2.34 10.11
CA ARG A 198 -7.91 0.99 10.37
C ARG A 198 -8.16 0.50 11.79
N ALA A 199 -7.95 1.34 12.81
CA ALA A 199 -8.21 0.98 14.20
C ALA A 199 -9.68 0.57 14.43
N ALA A 200 -10.64 1.25 13.77
CA ALA A 200 -12.07 0.95 13.89
C ALA A 200 -12.51 -0.31 13.13
N GLN A 201 -12.04 -0.49 11.89
CA GLN A 201 -12.51 -1.54 10.95
C GLN A 201 -11.58 -2.75 10.82
N GLY A 202 -10.35 -2.70 11.34
CA GLY A 202 -9.38 -3.80 11.32
C GLY A 202 -8.74 -4.08 9.95
N SER A 203 -9.41 -3.80 8.83
CA SER A 203 -8.85 -4.02 7.50
C SER A 203 -7.99 -2.86 7.01
N THR A 204 -6.70 -3.15 6.73
CA THR A 204 -5.78 -2.17 6.13
C THR A 204 -6.30 -1.69 4.78
N THR A 205 -6.65 -2.61 3.89
CA THR A 205 -7.08 -2.28 2.52
C THR A 205 -8.30 -1.37 2.51
N VAL A 206 -9.31 -1.67 3.32
CA VAL A 206 -10.53 -0.86 3.41
C VAL A 206 -10.19 0.56 3.90
N ALA A 207 -9.25 0.69 4.84
CA ALA A 207 -8.89 1.98 5.43
C ALA A 207 -8.23 2.86 4.38
N LEU A 208 -7.23 2.28 3.69
CA LEU A 208 -6.48 2.98 2.65
C LEU A 208 -7.41 3.45 1.52
N VAL A 209 -8.29 2.57 1.04
CA VAL A 209 -9.23 2.86 -0.05
C VAL A 209 -10.19 3.97 0.37
N THR A 210 -10.82 3.84 1.55
CA THR A 210 -11.76 4.85 2.06
C THR A 210 -11.10 6.21 2.20
N THR A 211 -9.92 6.27 2.83
CA THR A 211 -9.19 7.53 2.99
C THR A 211 -8.78 8.11 1.64
N SER A 212 -8.29 7.30 0.69
CA SER A 212 -7.91 7.79 -0.63
C SER A 212 -9.08 8.40 -1.39
N ALA A 213 -10.28 7.83 -1.26
CA ALA A 213 -11.48 8.35 -1.89
C ALA A 213 -11.97 9.67 -1.27
N ILE A 214 -11.74 9.88 0.03
CA ILE A 214 -12.00 11.15 0.72
C ILE A 214 -11.04 12.24 0.23
N PHE A 215 -9.75 11.91 0.10
CA PHE A 215 -8.70 12.89 -0.20
C PHE A 215 -8.48 13.18 -1.68
N ALA A 216 -8.83 12.24 -2.57
CA ALA A 216 -8.73 12.43 -4.02
C ALA A 216 -9.39 13.74 -4.52
N PRO A 217 -10.65 14.07 -4.19
CA PRO A 217 -11.26 15.33 -4.62
C PRO A 217 -10.62 16.57 -3.98
N ILE A 218 -10.12 16.46 -2.74
CA ILE A 218 -9.49 17.58 -2.03
C ILE A 218 -8.19 18.01 -2.73
N LEU A 219 -7.40 17.05 -3.18
CA LEU A 219 -6.14 17.30 -3.88
C LEU A 219 -6.31 17.82 -5.30
N SER A 220 -7.44 17.54 -5.94
CA SER A 220 -7.69 17.96 -7.33
C SER A 220 -7.66 19.49 -7.53
N GLY A 221 -7.86 20.28 -6.48
CA GLY A 221 -7.69 21.73 -6.50
C GLY A 221 -6.42 22.26 -5.84
N MET A 222 -5.47 21.39 -5.48
CA MET A 222 -4.24 21.75 -4.76
C MET A 222 -2.99 21.38 -5.56
N SER A 223 -2.63 22.22 -6.53
CA SER A 223 -1.46 22.00 -7.42
C SER A 223 -0.12 21.94 -6.70
N ALA A 224 -0.04 22.44 -5.47
CA ALA A 224 1.21 22.52 -4.73
C ALA A 224 1.41 21.37 -3.72
N VAL A 225 0.47 20.41 -3.65
CA VAL A 225 0.53 19.26 -2.75
C VAL A 225 0.67 17.99 -3.56
N SER A 226 1.75 17.25 -3.29
CA SER A 226 2.05 16.00 -3.98
C SER A 226 1.01 14.91 -3.73
N PRO A 227 0.29 14.43 -4.77
CA PRO A 227 -0.61 13.28 -4.63
C PRO A 227 0.16 12.00 -4.25
N VAL A 228 1.40 11.85 -4.73
CA VAL A 228 2.30 10.74 -4.37
C VAL A 228 2.53 10.70 -2.87
N LEU A 229 2.95 11.83 -2.27
CA LEU A 229 3.26 11.87 -0.84
C LEU A 229 2.00 11.65 0.02
N VAL A 230 0.86 12.23 -0.37
CA VAL A 230 -0.39 12.04 0.36
C VAL A 230 -0.87 10.58 0.27
N GLY A 231 -0.78 9.96 -0.92
CA GLY A 231 -1.08 8.55 -1.06
C GLY A 231 -0.18 7.66 -0.20
N LEU A 232 1.12 7.99 -0.10
CA LEU A 232 2.05 7.28 0.77
C LEU A 232 1.76 7.53 2.26
N ALA A 233 1.31 8.74 2.63
CA ALA A 233 0.91 9.05 4.00
C ALA A 233 -0.32 8.25 4.42
N ILE A 234 -1.30 8.09 3.53
CA ILE A 234 -2.44 7.19 3.71
C ILE A 234 -1.95 5.76 3.94
N CYS A 235 -1.07 5.26 3.06
CA CYS A 235 -0.50 3.91 3.20
C CYS A 235 0.23 3.72 4.54
N ALA A 236 1.03 4.70 4.95
CA ALA A 236 1.74 4.70 6.23
C ALA A 236 0.78 4.71 7.44
N GLY A 237 -0.32 5.47 7.34
CA GLY A 237 -1.37 5.52 8.37
C GLY A 237 -1.99 4.16 8.62
N GLY A 238 -2.28 3.43 7.55
CA GLY A 238 -2.79 2.05 7.62
C GLY A 238 -1.76 0.99 8.05
N ILE A 239 -0.52 1.33 8.41
CA ILE A 239 0.45 0.38 9.01
C ILE A 239 0.42 0.43 10.54
N GLY A 240 0.07 1.57 11.13
CA GLY A 240 -0.06 1.69 12.58
C GLY A 240 -1.41 1.23 13.13
N ILE A 241 -1.46 1.14 14.46
CA ILE A 241 -2.66 0.83 15.28
C ILE A 241 -3.47 -0.36 14.74
N SER A 242 -2.78 -1.46 14.44
CA SER A 242 -3.42 -2.75 14.16
C SER A 242 -3.89 -3.38 15.48
N LEU A 243 -5.21 -3.43 15.70
CA LEU A 243 -5.83 -3.96 16.91
C LEU A 243 -6.36 -5.39 16.68
N PRO A 244 -6.88 -6.10 17.70
CA PRO A 244 -7.38 -7.47 17.55
C PRO A 244 -8.56 -7.66 16.58
N ASN A 245 -9.11 -6.59 16.02
CA ASN A 245 -10.07 -6.63 14.90
C ASN A 245 -9.39 -6.78 13.53
N ASP A 246 -8.07 -6.68 13.44
CA ASP A 246 -7.26 -6.89 12.24
C ASP A 246 -6.85 -8.37 12.12
N SER A 247 -7.09 -9.00 10.96
CA SER A 247 -6.69 -10.38 10.71
C SER A 247 -5.16 -10.58 10.72
N GLY A 248 -4.39 -9.57 10.27
CA GLY A 248 -2.93 -9.60 10.28
C GLY A 248 -2.34 -9.66 11.70
N PHE A 249 -3.02 -9.06 12.68
CA PHE A 249 -2.67 -9.19 14.09
C PHE A 249 -2.68 -10.66 14.53
N TRP A 250 -3.72 -11.41 14.13
CA TRP A 250 -3.86 -12.82 14.49
C TRP A 250 -2.93 -13.74 13.73
N VAL A 251 -2.61 -13.43 12.47
CA VAL A 251 -1.57 -14.15 11.71
C VAL A 251 -0.26 -14.10 12.49
N VAL A 252 0.22 -12.91 12.86
CA VAL A 252 1.48 -12.77 13.62
C VAL A 252 1.38 -13.41 15.00
N ASN A 253 0.24 -13.25 15.69
CA ASN A 253 0.02 -13.90 16.98
C ASN A 253 0.19 -15.42 16.89
N ARG A 254 -0.42 -16.08 15.90
CA ARG A 254 -0.48 -17.54 15.79
C ARG A 254 0.80 -18.13 15.23
N PHE A 255 1.38 -17.54 14.20
CA PHE A 255 2.64 -18.03 13.62
C PHE A 255 3.82 -17.84 14.57
N SER A 256 3.84 -16.74 15.33
CA SER A 256 4.88 -16.51 16.33
C SER A 256 4.55 -17.10 17.70
N LYS A 257 3.41 -17.77 17.85
CA LYS A 257 2.87 -18.31 19.12
C LYS A 257 2.90 -17.31 20.29
N PHE A 258 2.75 -16.02 19.98
CA PHE A 258 2.79 -14.96 20.97
C PHE A 258 1.54 -14.90 21.83
N SER A 259 1.69 -14.43 23.07
CA SER A 259 0.58 -13.91 23.85
C SER A 259 0.01 -12.63 23.21
N LEU A 260 -1.20 -12.25 23.63
CA LEU A 260 -1.84 -10.98 23.20
C LEU A 260 -0.94 -9.77 23.51
N LYS A 261 -0.33 -9.74 24.70
CA LYS A 261 0.59 -8.67 25.12
C LYS A 261 1.82 -8.60 24.21
N GLN A 262 2.44 -9.74 23.93
CA GLN A 262 3.61 -9.82 23.04
C GLN A 262 3.25 -9.41 21.61
N THR A 263 2.05 -9.75 21.14
CA THR A 263 1.56 -9.33 19.81
C THR A 263 1.33 -7.83 19.74
N ILE A 264 0.72 -7.22 20.76
CA ILE A 264 0.57 -5.76 20.82
C ILE A 264 1.95 -5.08 20.80
N GLN A 265 2.92 -5.61 21.55
CA GLN A 265 4.27 -5.03 21.58
C GLN A 265 5.01 -5.18 20.25
N SER A 266 4.99 -6.35 19.63
CA SER A 266 5.72 -6.60 18.38
C SER A 266 5.02 -6.04 17.15
N TRP A 267 3.70 -6.22 17.05
CA TRP A 267 2.92 -5.90 15.85
C TRP A 267 2.26 -4.52 15.92
N THR A 268 1.43 -4.25 16.94
CA THR A 268 0.69 -2.98 17.03
C THR A 268 1.64 -1.80 17.24
N ILE A 269 2.53 -1.90 18.24
CA ILE A 269 3.48 -0.83 18.55
C ILE A 269 4.55 -0.75 17.45
N GLY A 270 5.10 -1.87 17.00
CA GLY A 270 6.06 -1.90 15.89
C GLY A 270 5.50 -1.28 14.60
N GLY A 271 4.28 -1.65 14.21
CA GLY A 271 3.57 -1.06 13.08
C GLY A 271 3.32 0.44 13.25
N THR A 272 2.98 0.89 14.46
CA THR A 272 2.76 2.32 14.75
C THR A 272 4.07 3.12 14.66
N ILE A 273 5.17 2.57 15.16
CA ILE A 273 6.51 3.16 14.99
C ILE A 273 6.88 3.23 13.50
N SER A 274 6.59 2.18 12.72
CA SER A 274 6.80 2.17 11.28
C SER A 274 6.00 3.27 10.57
N GLY A 275 4.70 3.37 10.89
CA GLY A 275 3.81 4.40 10.35
C GLY A 275 4.23 5.83 10.71
N LEU A 276 4.70 6.06 11.94
CA LEU A 276 5.23 7.36 12.38
C LEU A 276 6.56 7.70 11.70
N THR A 277 7.44 6.71 11.55
CA THR A 277 8.73 6.88 10.86
C THR A 277 8.49 7.23 9.40
N ALA A 278 7.59 6.50 8.73
CA ALA A 278 7.19 6.80 7.36
C ALA A 278 6.60 8.22 7.23
N LEU A 279 5.71 8.63 8.14
CA LEU A 279 5.17 9.99 8.16
C LEU A 279 6.27 11.05 8.30
N ALA A 280 7.23 10.86 9.22
CA ALA A 280 8.34 11.78 9.40
C ALA A 280 9.18 11.93 8.12
N ILE A 281 9.49 10.82 7.43
CA ILE A 281 10.21 10.86 6.15
C ILE A 281 9.39 11.57 5.08
N LEU A 282 8.08 11.32 5.01
CA LEU A 282 7.20 11.98 4.04
C LEU A 282 7.12 13.48 4.27
N ILE A 283 7.11 13.92 5.54
CA ILE A 283 7.20 15.34 5.90
C ILE A 283 8.55 15.93 5.45
N ILE A 284 9.65 15.19 5.59
CA ILE A 284 10.95 15.66 5.08
C ILE A 284 10.92 15.76 3.56
N LEU A 285 10.42 14.74 2.86
CA LEU A 285 10.31 14.73 1.40
C LEU A 285 9.40 15.85 0.88
N SER A 286 8.36 16.23 1.63
CA SER A 286 7.45 17.31 1.24
C SER A 286 8.13 18.68 1.19
N LEU A 287 9.23 18.88 1.92
CA LEU A 287 10.03 20.10 1.87
C LEU A 287 10.86 20.22 0.58
N PHE A 288 11.04 19.13 -0.15
CA PHE A 288 11.88 19.06 -1.37
C PHE A 288 11.06 18.80 -2.64
N THR A 289 9.74 18.99 -2.61
CA THR A 289 8.83 18.74 -3.76
C THR A 289 9.16 19.55 -5.00
N GLY A 290 9.75 20.75 -4.85
CA GLY A 290 10.20 21.57 -5.98
C GLY A 290 11.51 21.12 -6.65
N VAL A 291 12.23 20.16 -6.06
CA VAL A 291 13.54 19.68 -6.56
C VAL A 291 13.47 18.20 -6.94
N LEU A 292 12.67 17.42 -6.22
CA LEU A 292 12.56 15.98 -6.40
C LEU A 292 11.59 15.64 -7.55
N PRO A 293 11.97 14.71 -8.44
CA PRO A 293 11.19 14.40 -9.63
C PRO A 293 9.89 13.65 -9.30
N GLY A 294 8.81 13.95 -10.03
CA GLY A 294 7.57 13.18 -9.98
C GLY A 294 6.73 13.35 -8.71
N LEU A 295 7.05 14.33 -7.86
CA LEU A 295 6.24 14.68 -6.70
C LEU A 295 5.15 15.72 -7.01
N LEU A 296 5.29 16.52 -8.06
CA LEU A 296 4.25 17.45 -8.54
C LEU A 296 3.76 17.04 -9.93
#